data_AF-A0A428Z491-F1
#
_entry.id   AF-A0A428Z491-F1
#
_cell.length_a   1.000
_cell.length_b   1.000
_cell.length_c   1.000
_cell.angle_alpha   90.00
_cell.angle_beta   90.00
_cell.angle_gamma   90.00
#
_symmetry.space_group_name_H-M   'P 1'
#
loop_
_entity.id
_entity.type
_entity.pdbx_description
1 polymer ?
#
loop_
_entity_poly.entity_id
_entity_poly.type
_entity_poly.pdbx_seq_one_letter_code
_entity_poly.pdbx_strand_id
1 'polypeptide(L)'
;MLIIAAVVLAGCQANTEPVKPAKSEDISRTAVGFSQCMRDRGHQVPDPTFNEDGLPVFQEPEGRDEAYQNDRRECREPLNDALVAAGVPNQKGTPEQWLAFSRCMREHGVDMPDPTPDNRFVIDKHVYDSPAWQPASQACGQHLPPGMRNLLDPPGPKGGNGK
;
A
#
# COMPACT_ATOMS: atom_id res chain seq x y z
N MET A 1 40.71 55.55 9.48
CA MET A 1 40.86 54.21 8.88
C MET A 1 40.20 53.19 9.78
N LEU A 2 39.09 52.62 9.35
CA LEU A 2 38.64 51.30 9.80
C LEU A 2 37.82 50.72 8.65
N ILE A 3 38.45 49.77 7.97
CA ILE A 3 38.03 49.17 6.72
C ILE A 3 36.88 48.19 7.01
N ILE A 4 35.80 48.32 6.24
CA ILE A 4 34.69 47.38 6.18
C ILE A 4 35.22 46.06 5.60
N ALA A 5 35.17 44.97 6.36
CA ALA A 5 35.42 43.63 5.85
C ALA A 5 34.13 42.81 5.98
N ALA A 6 33.33 42.84 4.91
CA ALA A 6 32.21 41.92 4.71
C ALA A 6 32.78 40.56 4.28
N VAL A 7 32.75 39.58 5.18
CA VAL A 7 33.04 38.19 4.85
C VAL A 7 31.71 37.54 4.45
N VAL A 8 31.45 37.52 3.15
CA VAL A 8 30.37 36.72 2.56
C VAL A 8 30.90 35.30 2.41
N LEU A 9 30.55 34.43 3.34
CA LEU A 9 30.75 32.99 3.20
C LEU A 9 29.74 32.47 2.17
N ALA A 10 30.18 32.32 0.93
CA ALA A 10 29.51 31.51 -0.09
C ALA A 10 29.68 30.02 0.29
N GLY A 11 28.77 29.51 1.11
CA GLY A 11 28.59 28.08 1.36
C GLY A 11 27.64 27.47 0.33
N CYS A 12 27.97 26.27 -0.15
CA CYS A 12 27.30 25.54 -1.24
C CYS A 12 25.76 25.53 -1.15
N GLN A 13 25.08 26.04 -2.17
CA GLN A 13 23.68 25.70 -2.41
C GLN A 13 23.61 24.30 -2.99
N ALA A 14 23.51 23.29 -2.12
CA ALA A 14 22.87 22.05 -2.51
C ALA A 14 21.40 22.38 -2.75
N ASN A 15 20.97 22.39 -4.00
CA ASN A 15 19.56 22.44 -4.37
C ASN A 15 18.90 21.12 -3.92
N THR A 16 18.65 21.00 -2.62
CA THR A 16 17.80 19.97 -2.06
C THR A 16 16.40 20.53 -2.11
N GLU A 17 15.58 20.07 -3.06
CA GLU A 17 14.14 20.32 -2.99
C GLU A 17 13.66 19.88 -1.59
N PRO A 18 12.84 20.68 -0.89
CA PRO A 18 12.40 20.33 0.44
C PRO A 18 11.54 19.05 0.37
N VAL A 19 12.13 17.92 0.75
CA VAL A 19 11.40 16.68 0.98
C VAL A 19 10.45 16.95 2.13
N LYS A 20 9.14 16.83 1.88
CA LYS A 20 8.14 17.04 2.92
C LYS A 20 8.36 16.03 4.06
N PRO A 21 8.15 16.44 5.32
CA PRO A 21 8.30 15.53 6.45
C PRO A 21 7.20 14.47 6.44
N ALA A 22 7.50 13.32 7.05
CA ALA A 22 6.51 12.28 7.27
C ALA A 22 5.35 12.76 8.15
N LYS A 23 4.19 12.12 7.99
CA LYS A 23 2.97 12.38 8.78
C LYS A 23 3.17 12.15 10.28
N SER A 24 4.07 11.24 10.67
CA SER A 24 4.50 11.03 12.05
C SER A 24 5.94 10.50 12.11
N GLU A 25 6.57 10.64 13.27
CA GLU A 25 7.90 10.06 13.52
C GLU A 25 7.90 8.54 13.37
N ASP A 26 6.83 7.86 13.84
CA ASP A 26 6.67 6.42 13.70
C ASP A 26 6.58 5.98 12.24
N ILE A 27 5.85 6.72 11.40
CA ILE A 27 5.80 6.46 9.96
C ILE A 27 7.18 6.64 9.33
N SER A 28 7.89 7.72 9.65
CA SER A 28 9.24 7.95 9.13
C SER A 28 10.19 6.81 9.50
N ARG A 29 10.24 6.46 10.79
CA ARG A 29 11.12 5.42 11.33
C ARG A 29 10.83 4.05 10.74
N THR A 30 9.56 3.65 10.67
CA THR A 30 9.16 2.34 10.13
C THR A 30 9.30 2.27 8.60
N ALA A 31 9.15 3.38 7.88
CA ALA A 31 9.37 3.44 6.44
C ALA A 31 10.86 3.32 6.06
N VAL A 32 11.75 3.97 6.81
CA VAL A 32 13.20 3.74 6.70
C VAL A 32 13.54 2.30 7.08
N GLY A 33 12.95 1.78 8.17
CA GLY A 33 13.13 0.40 8.61
C GLY A 33 12.72 -0.64 7.55
N PHE A 34 11.63 -0.40 6.81
CA PHE A 34 11.25 -1.22 5.66
C PHE A 34 12.37 -1.28 4.61
N SER A 35 12.92 -0.13 4.24
CA SER A 35 13.95 -0.05 3.19
C SER A 35 15.26 -0.70 3.63
N GLN A 36 15.64 -0.54 4.90
CA GLN A 36 16.78 -1.22 5.51
C GLN A 36 16.59 -2.74 5.51
N CYS A 37 15.44 -3.21 5.98
CA CYS A 37 15.08 -4.63 6.01
C CYS A 37 15.15 -5.29 4.62
N MET A 38 14.71 -4.58 3.58
CA MET A 38 14.80 -5.04 2.20
C MET A 38 16.25 -5.13 1.72
N ARG A 39 17.08 -4.12 2.03
CA ARG A 39 18.51 -4.12 1.68
C ARG A 39 19.27 -5.22 2.40
N ASP A 40 18.96 -5.48 3.67
CA ASP A 40 19.55 -6.57 4.45
C ASP A 40 19.24 -7.94 3.84
N ARG A 41 18.11 -8.07 3.13
CA ARG A 41 17.71 -9.26 2.38
C ARG A 41 18.19 -9.25 0.91
N GLY A 42 19.03 -8.29 0.54
CA GLY A 42 19.65 -8.22 -0.79
C GLY A 42 18.86 -7.42 -1.83
N HIS A 43 17.72 -6.84 -1.46
CA HIS A 43 16.91 -6.03 -2.37
C HIS A 43 17.31 -4.57 -2.30
N GLN A 44 17.77 -4.00 -3.41
CA GLN A 44 18.14 -2.59 -3.47
C GLN A 44 16.90 -1.70 -3.52
N VAL A 45 16.38 -1.37 -2.34
CA VAL A 45 15.27 -0.43 -2.15
C VAL A 45 15.85 0.85 -1.52
N PRO A 46 15.86 1.99 -2.21
CA PRO A 46 16.26 3.27 -1.63
C PRO A 46 15.35 3.69 -0.47
N ASP A 47 15.85 4.57 0.40
CA ASP A 47 15.01 5.17 1.45
C ASP A 47 13.82 5.93 0.82
N PRO A 48 12.66 5.95 1.51
CA PRO A 48 11.46 6.53 0.95
C PRO A 48 11.55 8.05 0.88
N THR A 49 10.86 8.61 -0.10
CA THR A 49 10.42 10.01 -0.03
C THR A 49 9.02 10.07 0.59
N PHE A 50 8.50 11.26 0.86
CA PHE A 50 7.15 11.43 1.37
C PHE A 50 6.34 12.31 0.42
N ASN A 51 5.09 11.90 0.18
CA ASN A 51 4.16 12.66 -0.65
C ASN A 51 3.57 13.87 0.11
N GLU A 52 2.63 14.56 -0.54
CA GLU A 52 1.94 15.72 0.01
C GLU A 52 1.24 15.45 1.36
N ASP A 53 0.77 14.22 1.58
CA ASP A 53 0.10 13.76 2.80
C ASP A 53 1.07 13.26 3.88
N GLY A 54 2.38 13.36 3.65
CA GLY A 54 3.42 12.84 4.53
C GLY A 54 3.46 11.30 4.56
N LEU A 55 2.93 10.63 3.55
CA LEU A 55 2.95 9.16 3.42
C LEU A 55 4.18 8.71 2.62
N PRO A 56 4.79 7.57 2.98
CA PRO A 56 6.02 7.13 2.34
C PRO A 56 5.78 6.65 0.91
N VAL A 57 6.68 7.04 0.03
CA VAL A 57 6.75 6.65 -1.38
C VAL A 57 8.06 5.89 -1.58
N PHE A 58 7.94 4.64 -2.02
CA PHE A 58 9.08 3.75 -2.26
C PHE A 58 9.35 3.63 -3.74
N GLN A 59 10.64 3.65 -4.11
CA GLN A 59 11.09 3.26 -5.44
C GLN A 59 11.27 1.74 -5.45
N GLU A 60 10.40 1.04 -6.17
CA GLU A 60 10.41 -0.42 -6.26
C GLU A 60 11.32 -0.85 -7.43
N PRO A 61 12.15 -1.91 -7.27
CA PRO A 61 13.01 -2.40 -8.33
C PRO A 61 12.23 -3.10 -9.45
N GLU A 62 12.87 -3.22 -10.61
CA GLU A 62 12.42 -4.09 -11.70
C GLU A 62 12.62 -5.57 -11.33
N GLY A 63 11.77 -6.47 -11.84
CA GLY A 63 11.93 -7.90 -11.57
C GLY A 63 11.57 -8.33 -10.14
N ARG A 64 10.35 -8.01 -9.69
CA ARG A 64 9.81 -8.40 -8.37
C ARG A 64 9.42 -9.88 -8.33
N ASP A 65 10.41 -10.74 -8.23
CA ASP A 65 10.25 -12.19 -8.10
C ASP A 65 9.60 -12.60 -6.76
N GLU A 66 9.42 -13.90 -6.56
CA GLU A 66 8.78 -14.44 -5.36
C GLU A 66 9.56 -14.10 -4.08
N ALA A 67 10.89 -14.12 -4.12
CA ALA A 67 11.74 -13.76 -2.99
C ALA A 67 11.52 -12.30 -2.58
N TYR A 68 11.55 -11.38 -3.56
CA TYR A 68 11.25 -9.96 -3.32
C TYR A 68 9.88 -9.77 -2.67
N GLN A 69 8.85 -10.45 -3.15
CA GLN A 69 7.49 -10.30 -2.62
C GLN A 69 7.37 -10.83 -1.18
N ASN A 70 8.03 -11.95 -0.89
CA ASN A 70 8.03 -12.55 0.43
C ASN A 70 8.73 -11.64 1.45
N ASP A 71 9.92 -11.18 1.11
CA ASP A 71 10.72 -10.30 1.94
C ASP A 71 10.02 -8.96 2.17
N ARG A 72 9.43 -8.40 1.11
CA ARG A 72 8.65 -7.16 1.19
C ARG A 72 7.46 -7.28 2.11
N ARG A 73 6.77 -8.42 2.14
CA ARG A 73 5.63 -8.64 3.04
C ARG A 73 6.09 -8.56 4.49
N GLU A 74 7.13 -9.32 4.84
CA GLU A 74 7.67 -9.37 6.20
C GLU A 74 8.23 -8.01 6.63
N CYS A 75 9.04 -7.39 5.78
CA CYS A 75 9.67 -6.09 6.08
C CYS A 75 8.67 -4.96 6.26
N ARG A 76 7.45 -5.09 5.71
CA ARG A 76 6.47 -4.00 5.67
C ARG A 76 5.49 -4.02 6.84
N GLU A 77 5.43 -5.09 7.63
CA GLU A 77 4.49 -5.19 8.76
C GLU A 77 4.61 -4.01 9.75
N PRO A 78 5.81 -3.63 10.24
CA PRO A 78 5.91 -2.52 11.19
C PRO A 78 5.42 -1.18 10.62
N LEU A 79 5.61 -0.98 9.31
CA LEU A 79 5.12 0.20 8.63
C LEU A 79 3.59 0.18 8.48
N ASN A 80 3.00 -0.98 8.18
CA ASN A 80 1.55 -1.11 8.09
C ASN A 80 0.88 -0.77 9.44
N ASP A 81 1.46 -1.23 10.55
CA ASP A 81 0.96 -0.94 11.89
C ASP A 81 1.03 0.56 12.21
N ALA A 82 2.15 1.21 11.89
CA ALA A 82 2.32 2.65 12.06
C ALA A 82 1.32 3.46 11.21
N LEU A 83 1.04 3.02 9.98
CA LEU A 83 0.06 3.64 9.10
C LEU A 83 -1.37 3.50 9.68
N VAL A 84 -1.74 2.32 10.15
CA VAL A 84 -3.04 2.07 10.79
C VAL A 84 -3.20 2.92 12.06
N ALA A 85 -2.17 2.97 12.92
CA ALA A 85 -2.16 3.81 14.11
C ALA A 85 -2.32 5.31 13.78
N ALA A 86 -1.81 5.74 12.63
CA ALA A 86 -1.96 7.10 12.11
C ALA A 86 -3.27 7.32 11.32
N GLY A 87 -4.23 6.40 11.40
CA GLY A 87 -5.53 6.48 10.73
C GLY A 87 -5.46 6.37 9.21
N VAL A 88 -4.38 5.84 8.66
CA VAL A 88 -4.26 5.51 7.24
C VAL A 88 -4.82 4.11 7.05
N PRO A 89 -5.95 3.93 6.33
CA PRO A 89 -6.57 2.62 6.19
C PRO A 89 -5.60 1.63 5.53
N ASN A 90 -5.43 0.45 6.15
CA ASN A 90 -4.71 -0.64 5.51
C ASN A 90 -5.50 -1.08 4.27
N GLN A 91 -4.91 -0.91 3.09
CA GLN A 91 -5.53 -1.33 1.84
C GLN A 91 -5.62 -2.86 1.72
N LYS A 92 -4.81 -3.62 2.47
CA LYS A 92 -4.68 -5.07 2.32
C LYS A 92 -5.67 -5.91 3.13
N GLY A 93 -6.48 -5.34 4.02
CA GLY A 93 -7.40 -6.10 4.87
C GLY A 93 -6.76 -7.14 5.79
N THR A 94 -7.53 -7.64 6.75
CA THR A 94 -7.08 -8.71 7.67
C THR A 94 -7.43 -10.09 7.10
N PRO A 95 -6.70 -11.16 7.47
CA PRO A 95 -7.04 -12.53 7.06
C PRO A 95 -8.50 -12.89 7.39
N GLU A 96 -9.01 -12.43 8.52
CA GLU A 96 -10.39 -12.66 8.97
C GLU A 96 -11.40 -11.96 8.06
N GLN A 97 -11.12 -10.74 7.62
CA GLN A 97 -11.95 -10.01 6.66
C GLN A 97 -12.06 -10.77 5.33
N TRP A 98 -10.94 -11.30 4.84
CA TRP A 98 -10.90 -12.04 3.58
C TRP A 98 -11.58 -13.40 3.67
N LEU A 99 -11.37 -14.13 4.77
CA LEU A 99 -12.07 -15.39 5.03
C LEU A 99 -13.58 -15.19 5.23
N ALA A 100 -14.00 -14.09 5.87
CA ALA A 100 -15.40 -13.75 6.00
C ALA A 100 -16.03 -13.44 4.64
N PHE A 101 -15.31 -12.71 3.77
CA PHE A 101 -15.75 -12.47 2.40
C PHE A 101 -15.88 -13.76 1.59
N SER A 102 -14.87 -14.65 1.62
CA SER A 102 -14.92 -15.91 0.86
C SER A 102 -16.07 -16.82 1.30
N ARG A 103 -16.32 -16.92 2.61
CA ARG A 103 -17.45 -17.66 3.18
C ARG A 103 -18.79 -17.09 2.73
N CYS A 104 -18.98 -15.78 2.87
CA CYS A 104 -20.20 -15.11 2.43
C CYS A 104 -20.46 -15.35 0.92
N MET A 105 -19.43 -15.23 0.07
CA MET A 105 -19.57 -15.47 -1.37
C MET A 105 -20.04 -16.90 -1.68
N ARG A 106 -19.52 -17.91 -0.96
CA ARG A 106 -19.96 -19.31 -1.07
C ARG A 106 -21.40 -19.52 -0.61
N GLU A 107 -21.82 -18.86 0.47
CA GLU A 107 -23.22 -18.87 0.92
C GLU A 107 -24.17 -18.29 -0.13
N HIS A 108 -23.69 -17.34 -0.94
CA HIS A 108 -24.41 -16.73 -2.05
C HIS A 108 -24.21 -17.45 -3.40
N GLY A 109 -23.64 -18.67 -3.40
CA GLY A 109 -23.57 -19.52 -4.58
C GLY A 109 -22.40 -19.22 -5.53
N VAL A 110 -21.39 -18.48 -5.07
CA VAL A 110 -20.13 -18.29 -5.80
C VAL A 110 -19.08 -19.24 -5.23
N ASP A 111 -18.46 -20.08 -6.06
CA ASP A 111 -17.35 -20.96 -5.66
C ASP A 111 -16.07 -20.15 -5.45
N MET A 112 -16.10 -19.30 -4.42
CA MET A 112 -15.04 -18.36 -4.10
C MET A 112 -13.91 -19.10 -3.38
N PRO A 113 -12.66 -19.02 -3.85
CA PRO A 113 -11.54 -19.59 -3.14
C PRO A 113 -11.25 -18.82 -1.84
N ASP A 114 -10.61 -19.49 -0.90
CA ASP A 114 -10.03 -18.81 0.26
C ASP A 114 -8.82 -17.95 -0.14
N PRO A 115 -8.53 -16.87 0.63
CA PRO A 115 -7.38 -16.05 0.35
C PRO A 115 -6.08 -16.86 0.55
N THR A 116 -5.09 -16.56 -0.27
CA THR A 116 -3.70 -16.92 -0.02
C THR A 116 -3.22 -16.34 1.32
N PRO A 117 -2.14 -16.87 1.92
CA PRO A 117 -1.52 -16.30 3.12
C PRO A 117 -1.17 -14.80 3.00
N ASP A 118 -1.04 -14.29 1.77
CA ASP A 118 -0.79 -12.88 1.47
C ASP A 118 -2.03 -11.99 1.49
N ASN A 119 -3.17 -12.50 1.95
CA ASN A 119 -4.45 -11.78 1.94
C ASN A 119 -4.87 -11.37 0.51
N ARG A 120 -4.61 -12.26 -0.46
CA ARG A 120 -5.03 -12.10 -1.86
C ARG A 120 -5.87 -13.27 -2.33
N PHE A 121 -6.82 -13.00 -3.22
CA PHE A 121 -7.51 -14.06 -3.94
C PHE A 121 -6.85 -14.35 -5.28
N VAL A 122 -6.80 -15.63 -5.64
CA VAL A 122 -6.55 -16.09 -7.00
C VAL A 122 -7.88 -16.58 -7.53
N ILE A 123 -8.61 -15.71 -8.23
CA ILE A 123 -9.97 -15.99 -8.69
C ILE A 123 -9.92 -16.34 -10.16
N ASP A 124 -10.41 -17.52 -10.50
CA ASP A 124 -10.51 -17.94 -11.89
C ASP A 124 -11.61 -17.16 -12.62
N LYS A 125 -11.42 -16.98 -13.94
CA LYS A 125 -12.37 -16.25 -14.78
C LYS A 125 -13.80 -16.78 -14.69
N HIS A 126 -13.99 -18.09 -14.57
CA HIS A 126 -15.32 -18.70 -14.50
C HIS A 126 -16.09 -18.29 -13.22
N VAL A 127 -15.39 -17.98 -12.13
CA VAL A 127 -15.99 -17.48 -10.88
C VAL A 127 -16.50 -16.06 -11.09
N TYR A 128 -15.72 -15.20 -11.75
CA TYR A 128 -16.15 -13.85 -12.12
C TYR A 128 -17.31 -13.81 -13.12
N ASP A 129 -17.29 -14.71 -14.11
CA ASP A 129 -18.33 -14.80 -15.14
C ASP A 129 -19.62 -15.43 -14.60
N SER A 130 -19.62 -15.94 -13.35
CA SER A 130 -20.81 -16.50 -12.72
C SER A 130 -21.91 -15.45 -12.57
N PRO A 131 -23.18 -15.76 -12.89
CA PRO A 131 -24.30 -14.85 -12.67
C PRO A 131 -24.51 -14.53 -11.18
N ALA A 132 -23.97 -15.35 -10.27
CA ALA A 132 -24.00 -15.11 -8.83
C ALA A 132 -22.95 -14.09 -8.35
N TRP A 133 -21.91 -13.80 -9.17
CA TRP A 133 -20.77 -12.96 -8.75
C TRP A 133 -21.21 -11.60 -8.23
N GLN A 134 -21.95 -10.84 -9.04
CA GLN A 134 -22.30 -9.47 -8.73
C GLN A 134 -23.27 -9.32 -7.55
N PRO A 135 -24.39 -10.07 -7.46
CA PRO A 135 -25.26 -9.99 -6.29
C PRO A 135 -24.56 -10.48 -5.00
N ALA A 136 -23.73 -11.53 -5.07
CA ALA A 136 -22.96 -12.00 -3.92
C ALA A 136 -21.94 -10.93 -3.47
N SER A 137 -21.20 -10.35 -4.41
CA SER A 137 -20.19 -9.32 -4.11
C SER A 137 -20.80 -8.10 -3.42
N GLN A 138 -21.99 -7.67 -3.85
CA GLN A 138 -22.71 -6.57 -3.20
C GLN A 138 -23.15 -6.92 -1.78
N ALA A 139 -23.71 -8.11 -1.56
CA ALA A 139 -24.12 -8.57 -0.23
C ALA A 139 -22.92 -8.74 0.73
N CYS A 140 -21.79 -9.21 0.20
CA CYS A 140 -20.62 -9.58 0.98
C CYS A 140 -19.59 -8.45 1.15
N GLY A 141 -19.71 -7.35 0.41
CA GLY A 141 -18.72 -6.25 0.39
C GLY A 141 -18.43 -5.62 1.76
N GLN A 142 -19.33 -5.74 2.74
CA GLN A 142 -19.08 -5.27 4.12
C GLN A 142 -17.88 -5.95 4.78
N HIS A 143 -17.56 -7.18 4.38
CA HIS A 143 -16.42 -7.95 4.89
C HIS A 143 -15.09 -7.46 4.32
N LEU A 144 -15.12 -6.70 3.22
CA LEU A 144 -13.90 -6.13 2.64
C LEU A 144 -13.42 -4.88 3.39
N PRO A 145 -12.10 -4.61 3.33
CA PRO A 145 -11.53 -3.34 3.76
C PRO A 145 -12.21 -2.17 3.04
N PRO A 146 -12.41 -1.01 3.70
CA PRO A 146 -13.11 0.12 3.10
C PRO A 146 -12.58 0.53 1.72
N GLY A 147 -11.26 0.51 1.52
CA GLY A 147 -10.62 0.85 0.25
C GLY A 147 -10.80 -0.17 -0.88
N MET A 148 -11.33 -1.36 -0.58
CA MET A 148 -11.52 -2.45 -1.55
C MET A 148 -12.99 -2.78 -1.85
N ARG A 149 -13.96 -2.13 -1.18
CA ARG A 149 -15.38 -2.36 -1.45
C ARG A 149 -15.79 -2.01 -2.88
N ASN A 150 -15.15 -1.00 -3.45
CA ASN A 150 -15.42 -0.54 -4.83
C ASN A 150 -14.64 -1.35 -5.89
N LEU A 151 -13.75 -2.26 -5.51
CA LEU A 151 -13.03 -3.16 -6.43
C LEU A 151 -13.87 -4.38 -6.83
N LEU A 152 -15.00 -4.59 -6.17
CA LEU A 152 -15.94 -5.67 -6.44
C LEU A 152 -16.95 -5.34 -7.54
N ASP A 153 -17.05 -4.07 -7.93
CA ASP A 153 -17.80 -3.70 -9.11
C ASP A 153 -17.09 -4.27 -10.34
N PRO A 154 -17.78 -5.00 -11.24
CA PRO A 154 -17.17 -5.43 -12.48
C PRO A 154 -16.61 -4.20 -13.20
N PRO A 155 -15.51 -4.32 -13.97
CA PRO A 155 -15.04 -3.24 -14.82
C PRO A 155 -16.09 -2.95 -15.89
N GLY A 156 -17.06 -2.11 -15.54
CA GLY A 156 -17.94 -1.46 -16.49
C GLY A 156 -17.09 -0.56 -17.40
N PRO A 157 -17.62 -0.18 -18.57
CA PRO A 157 -16.95 0.83 -19.39
C PRO A 157 -16.68 2.03 -18.51
N LYS A 158 -15.46 2.58 -18.55
CA LYS A 158 -15.09 3.82 -17.85
C LYS A 158 -16.03 4.95 -18.27
N GLY A 159 -17.18 5.05 -17.61
CA GLY A 159 -18.12 6.14 -17.72
C GLY A 159 -17.70 7.20 -16.72
N GLY A 160 -16.99 8.22 -17.21
CA GLY A 160 -16.47 9.30 -16.40
C GLY A 160 -17.55 10.15 -15.71
N ASN A 161 -17.09 10.81 -14.65
CA ASN A 161 -17.60 12.02 -13.98
C ASN A 161 -19.06 11.98 -13.50
N GLY A 162 -19.31 12.01 -12.20
CA GLY A 162 -19.03 13.17 -11.38
C GLY A 162 -20.31 14.00 -11.25
N LYS A 163 -20.88 14.05 -10.05
CA LYS A 163 -21.73 15.16 -9.62
C LYS A 163 -21.01 15.87 -8.49
#